data_AF-A0A662MBM4-F1
#
_entry.id   AF-A0A662MBM4-F1
#
_cell.length_a   1.000
_cell.length_b   1.000
_cell.length_c   1.000
_cell.angle_alpha   90.00
_cell.angle_beta   90.00
_cell.angle_gamma   90.00
#
_symmetry.space_group_name_H-M   'P 1'
#
loop_
_entity.id
_entity.type
_entity.pdbx_description
1 polymer ?
#
loop_
_entity_poly.entity_id
_entity_poly.type
_entity_poly.pdbx_seq_one_letter_code
_entity_poly.pdbx_strand_id
1 'polypeptide(L)'
;MDSSVVENISTNDDNKTKVVIATGKRKTAIARAYIRPGIGRVWINRKPLPLVEPEIARLTIMEPLVLAGEKALKVDIEVKVRGGGFMGQAEAARTAIAKGLVEFFKDDDLKKKFLEYDRSLLIPDARRKEPKKPLGRGARKKRQTSYR
;
A
#
# COMPACT_ATOMS: atom_id res chain seq x y z
N MET A 1 -41.39 45.26 -12.63
CA MET A 1 -40.78 46.26 -11.75
C MET A 1 -40.51 45.60 -10.40
N ASP A 2 -39.83 44.46 -10.36
CA ASP A 2 -38.37 44.28 -10.48
C ASP A 2 -37.61 44.92 -9.32
N SER A 3 -37.35 44.11 -8.29
CA SER A 3 -36.18 44.27 -7.43
C SER A 3 -35.54 42.90 -7.30
N SER A 4 -34.62 42.69 -8.22
CA SER A 4 -33.78 41.54 -8.44
C SER A 4 -32.72 41.37 -7.35
N VAL A 5 -32.22 40.15 -7.28
CA VAL A 5 -30.91 39.74 -6.73
C VAL A 5 -30.79 39.72 -5.20
N VAL A 6 -31.19 38.59 -4.61
CA VAL A 6 -30.48 38.07 -3.44
C VAL A 6 -29.55 36.98 -3.96
N GLU A 7 -28.27 37.29 -3.99
CA GLU A 7 -27.20 36.41 -4.44
C GLU A 7 -27.15 35.17 -3.55
N ASN A 8 -27.52 34.01 -4.11
CA ASN A 8 -27.12 32.72 -3.56
C ASN A 8 -25.63 32.53 -3.86
N ILE A 9 -24.77 33.04 -2.98
CA ILE A 9 -23.36 32.64 -2.95
C ILE A 9 -23.34 31.17 -2.51
N SER A 10 -23.37 30.29 -3.50
CA SER A 10 -23.00 28.89 -3.31
C SER A 10 -21.54 28.86 -2.89
N THR A 11 -21.30 28.52 -1.63
CA THR A 11 -19.96 28.24 -1.12
C THR A 11 -19.39 27.05 -1.88
N ASN A 12 -18.38 27.31 -2.72
CA ASN A 12 -17.59 26.32 -3.45
C ASN A 12 -16.72 25.46 -2.50
N ASP A 13 -17.34 24.64 -1.64
CA ASP A 13 -16.63 23.66 -0.79
C ASP A 13 -16.82 22.20 -1.26
N ASP A 14 -17.63 21.97 -2.30
CA ASP A 14 -18.01 20.63 -2.78
C ASP A 14 -17.03 19.99 -3.77
N ASN A 15 -15.96 20.67 -4.16
CA ASN A 15 -14.93 20.14 -5.06
C ASN A 15 -13.76 19.44 -4.33
N LYS A 16 -14.01 18.91 -3.12
CA LYS A 16 -13.02 18.11 -2.40
C LYS A 16 -12.97 16.71 -3.00
N THR A 17 -12.10 16.51 -3.99
CA THR A 17 -11.89 15.20 -4.62
C THR A 17 -11.62 14.16 -3.53
N LYS A 18 -12.39 13.07 -3.50
CA LYS A 18 -12.25 12.00 -2.49
C LYS A 18 -10.89 11.32 -2.65
N VAL A 19 -9.91 11.75 -1.86
CA VAL A 19 -8.57 11.14 -1.80
C VAL A 19 -8.50 10.26 -0.56
N VAL A 20 -8.21 8.98 -0.76
CA VAL A 20 -7.98 8.04 0.33
C VAL A 20 -6.48 7.81 0.50
N ILE A 21 -6.01 7.85 1.74
CA ILE A 21 -4.60 7.66 2.09
C ILE A 21 -4.48 6.40 2.92
N ALA A 22 -3.86 5.37 2.34
CA ALA A 22 -3.61 4.11 3.02
C ALA A 22 -2.11 3.89 3.26
N THR A 23 -1.80 3.11 4.30
CA THR A 23 -0.42 2.80 4.66
C THR A 23 -0.16 1.29 4.74
N GLY A 24 1.03 0.90 4.30
CA GLY A 24 1.53 -0.47 4.35
C GLY A 24 2.93 -0.51 4.95
N LYS A 25 3.24 -1.61 5.65
CA LYS A 25 4.53 -1.77 6.33
C LYS A 25 4.98 -3.22 6.27
N ARG A 26 6.25 -3.43 5.89
CA ARG A 26 6.91 -4.73 5.98
C ARG A 26 8.36 -4.53 6.40
N LYS A 27 8.78 -5.17 7.49
CA LYS A 27 10.10 -4.95 8.11
C LYS A 27 10.33 -3.43 8.33
N THR A 28 11.35 -2.87 7.70
CA THR A 28 11.68 -1.44 7.74
C THR A 28 11.08 -0.64 6.59
N ALA A 29 10.48 -1.30 5.59
CA ALA A 29 9.84 -0.63 4.46
C ALA A 29 8.46 -0.08 4.85
N ILE A 30 8.20 1.17 4.42
CA ILE A 30 6.95 1.89 4.64
C ILE A 30 6.45 2.38 3.28
N ALA A 31 5.19 2.06 2.98
CA ALA A 31 4.49 2.52 1.79
C ALA A 31 3.31 3.39 2.18
N ARG A 32 3.10 4.48 1.43
CA ARG A 32 1.92 5.35 1.49
C ARG A 32 1.27 5.36 0.12
N ALA A 33 0.03 4.91 0.04
CA ALA A 33 -0.76 4.91 -1.18
C ALA A 33 -1.77 6.07 -1.13
N TYR A 34 -1.83 6.83 -2.22
CA TYR A 34 -2.82 7.86 -2.47
C TYR A 34 -3.73 7.34 -3.57
N ILE A 35 -5.01 7.19 -3.26
CA ILE A 35 -6.01 6.68 -4.19
C ILE A 35 -6.99 7.79 -4.50
N ARG A 36 -7.21 8.01 -5.80
CA ARG A 36 -8.08 9.04 -6.34
C ARG A 36 -8.98 8.40 -7.41
N PRO A 37 -10.20 8.91 -7.65
CA PRO A 37 -10.97 8.49 -8.82
C PRO A 37 -10.18 8.81 -10.10
N GLY A 38 -10.14 7.88 -11.06
CA GLY A 38 -9.28 7.98 -12.24
C GLY A 38 -9.45 6.85 -13.25
N ILE A 39 -8.43 6.65 -14.09
CA ILE A 39 -8.47 5.76 -15.28
C ILE A 39 -7.71 4.43 -15.02
N GLY A 40 -7.24 4.19 -13.79
CA GLY A 40 -6.51 2.96 -13.45
C GLY A 40 -5.00 3.10 -13.51
N ARG A 41 -4.45 4.32 -13.45
CA ARG A 41 -3.01 4.53 -13.54
C ARG A 41 -2.32 4.22 -12.21
N VAL A 42 -1.35 3.31 -12.25
CA VAL A 42 -0.58 2.92 -11.05
C VAL A 42 0.86 3.38 -11.14
N TRP A 43 1.26 4.20 -10.18
CA TRP A 43 2.59 4.81 -10.07
C TRP A 43 3.24 4.41 -8.75
N ILE A 44 4.51 4.03 -8.80
CA ILE A 44 5.34 3.69 -7.64
C ILE A 44 6.58 4.56 -7.67
N ASN A 45 6.76 5.41 -6.66
CA ASN A 45 7.87 6.36 -6.60
C ASN A 45 8.04 7.16 -7.92
N ARG A 46 6.92 7.64 -8.48
CA ARG A 46 6.84 8.37 -9.76
C ARG A 46 7.22 7.56 -11.01
N LYS A 47 7.40 6.24 -10.89
CA LYS A 47 7.59 5.34 -12.03
C LYS A 47 6.31 4.54 -12.28
N PRO A 48 5.91 4.28 -13.53
CA PRO A 48 4.77 3.43 -13.81
C PRO A 48 5.07 1.97 -13.43
N LEU A 49 4.03 1.22 -13.01
CA LEU A 49 4.15 -0.16 -12.54
C LEU A 49 4.95 -1.12 -13.46
N PRO A 50 4.82 -1.07 -14.80
CA PRO A 50 5.57 -1.97 -15.69
C PRO A 50 7.08 -1.81 -15.63
N LEU A 51 7.58 -0.61 -15.30
CA LEU A 51 9.00 -0.25 -15.21
C LEU A 51 9.60 -0.53 -13.83
N VAL A 52 8.85 -1.15 -12.93
CA VAL A 52 9.35 -1.51 -11.60
C VAL A 52 10.15 -2.80 -11.71
N GLU A 53 11.45 -2.70 -11.40
CA GLU A 53 12.36 -3.83 -11.27
C GLU A 53 12.57 -4.16 -9.79
N PRO A 54 12.77 -5.44 -9.42
CA PRO A 54 12.75 -6.66 -10.24
C PRO A 54 11.34 -7.14 -10.60
N GLU A 55 11.22 -8.01 -11.61
CA GLU A 55 9.93 -8.53 -12.08
C GLU A 55 9.11 -9.21 -10.97
N ILE A 56 9.77 -9.95 -10.09
CA ILE A 56 9.10 -10.62 -8.96
C ILE A 56 8.41 -9.59 -8.06
N ALA A 57 9.06 -8.46 -7.78
CA ALA A 57 8.47 -7.38 -6.99
C ALA A 57 7.26 -6.76 -7.70
N ARG A 58 7.33 -6.61 -9.02
CA ARG A 58 6.21 -6.13 -9.84
C ARG A 58 4.99 -7.04 -9.72
N LEU A 59 5.20 -8.35 -9.86
CA LEU A 59 4.13 -9.35 -9.74
C LEU A 59 3.43 -9.28 -8.37
N THR A 60 4.21 -9.20 -7.28
CA THR A 60 3.67 -9.06 -5.92
C THR A 60 2.82 -7.80 -5.73
N ILE A 61 3.19 -6.69 -6.36
CA ILE A 61 2.41 -5.45 -6.26
C ILE A 61 1.13 -5.51 -7.10
N MET A 62 1.14 -6.29 -8.18
CA MET A 62 0.02 -6.44 -9.10
C MET A 62 -1.10 -7.33 -8.54
N GLU A 63 -0.81 -8.25 -7.62
CA GLU A 63 -1.77 -9.14 -6.95
C GLU A 63 -3.09 -8.45 -6.52
N PRO A 64 -3.09 -7.38 -5.69
CA PRO A 64 -4.32 -6.71 -5.25
C PRO A 64 -5.08 -6.03 -6.40
N LEU A 65 -4.39 -5.62 -7.47
CA LEU A 65 -5.01 -5.00 -8.64
C LEU A 65 -5.75 -6.05 -9.46
N VAL A 66 -5.14 -7.23 -9.67
CA VAL A 66 -5.75 -8.36 -10.38
C VAL A 66 -6.99 -8.84 -9.62
N LEU A 67 -6.89 -9.01 -8.30
CA LEU A 67 -8.01 -9.44 -7.46
C LEU A 67 -9.16 -8.43 -7.41
N ALA A 68 -8.86 -7.13 -7.53
CA ALA A 68 -9.88 -6.08 -7.60
C ALA A 68 -10.56 -5.98 -8.97
N GLY A 69 -9.95 -6.52 -10.03
CA GLY A 69 -10.49 -6.56 -11.38
C GLY A 69 -10.89 -5.17 -11.90
N GLU A 70 -12.13 -5.04 -12.37
CA GLU A 70 -12.68 -3.81 -12.92
C GLU A 70 -12.65 -2.61 -11.96
N LYS A 71 -12.63 -2.85 -10.65
CA LYS A 71 -12.57 -1.77 -9.65
C LYS A 71 -11.23 -1.04 -9.70
N ALA A 72 -10.14 -1.73 -10.04
CA ALA A 72 -8.83 -1.11 -10.17
C ALA A 72 -8.78 -0.10 -11.33
N LEU A 73 -9.58 -0.29 -12.39
CA LEU A 73 -9.63 0.59 -13.56
C LEU A 73 -10.32 1.95 -13.28
N LYS A 74 -11.06 2.05 -12.17
CA LYS A 74 -11.82 3.27 -11.80
C LYS A 74 -11.01 4.24 -10.93
N VAL A 75 -9.79 3.88 -10.55
CA VAL A 75 -8.98 4.62 -9.59
C VAL A 75 -7.54 4.80 -10.05
N ASP A 76 -7.01 5.99 -9.86
CA ASP A 76 -5.57 6.25 -10.00
C ASP A 76 -4.90 6.07 -8.64
N ILE A 77 -3.76 5.37 -8.65
CA ILE A 77 -3.03 4.97 -7.45
C ILE A 77 -1.59 5.49 -7.56
N GLU A 78 -1.21 6.37 -6.63
CA GLU A 78 0.17 6.80 -6.46
C GLU A 78 0.73 6.23 -5.14
N VAL A 79 1.79 5.43 -5.21
CA VAL A 79 2.43 4.83 -4.05
C VAL A 79 3.82 5.43 -3.85
N LYS A 80 4.06 5.97 -2.66
CA LYS A 80 5.40 6.40 -2.21
C LYS A 80 5.95 5.39 -1.22
N VAL A 81 7.11 4.81 -1.53
CA VAL A 81 7.74 3.77 -0.73
C VAL A 81 9.13 4.21 -0.30
N ARG A 82 9.47 3.97 0.97
CA ARG A 82 10.78 4.27 1.54
C ARG A 82 11.25 3.21 2.54
N GLY A 83 12.57 3.04 2.64
CA GLY A 83 13.21 2.11 3.58
C GLY A 83 13.17 0.64 3.13
N GLY A 84 13.87 -0.23 3.85
CA GLY A 84 13.95 -1.66 3.55
C GLY A 84 14.70 -1.99 2.26
N GLY A 85 14.32 -3.10 1.62
CA GLY A 85 14.85 -3.53 0.31
C GLY A 85 13.71 -3.89 -0.65
N PHE A 86 14.03 -4.22 -1.90
CA PHE A 86 13.07 -4.36 -3.01
C PHE A 86 11.83 -5.20 -2.65
N MET A 87 11.99 -6.40 -2.07
CA MET A 87 10.86 -7.29 -1.76
C MET A 87 10.02 -6.76 -0.59
N GLY A 88 10.67 -6.20 0.43
CA GLY A 88 9.96 -5.58 1.55
C GLY A 88 9.18 -4.34 1.12
N GLN A 89 9.71 -3.59 0.17
CA GLN A 89 9.02 -2.45 -0.44
C GLN A 89 7.81 -2.89 -1.27
N ALA A 90 7.95 -3.95 -2.06
CA ALA A 90 6.88 -4.53 -2.85
C ALA A 90 5.72 -5.02 -1.98
N GLU A 91 6.01 -5.80 -0.94
CA GLU A 91 4.98 -6.28 -0.01
C GLU A 91 4.33 -5.12 0.78
N ALA A 92 5.09 -4.08 1.15
CA ALA A 92 4.52 -2.91 1.80
C ALA A 92 3.58 -2.14 0.86
N ALA A 93 3.96 -1.96 -0.41
CA ALA A 93 3.13 -1.34 -1.44
C ALA A 93 1.87 -2.18 -1.70
N ARG A 94 2.01 -3.50 -1.80
CA ARG A 94 0.92 -4.47 -1.91
C ARG A 94 -0.12 -4.25 -0.81
N THR A 95 0.31 -4.20 0.45
CA THR A 95 -0.60 -3.96 1.59
C THR A 95 -1.26 -2.58 1.54
N ALA A 96 -0.52 -1.54 1.15
CA ALA A 96 -1.06 -0.19 1.07
C ALA A 96 -2.16 -0.06 0.00
N ILE A 97 -1.95 -0.68 -1.16
CA ILE A 97 -2.92 -0.70 -2.26
C ILE A 97 -4.19 -1.45 -1.84
N ALA A 98 -4.06 -2.67 -1.30
CA ALA A 98 -5.20 -3.48 -0.89
C ALA A 98 -6.08 -2.75 0.15
N LYS A 99 -5.45 -2.18 1.19
CA LYS A 99 -6.16 -1.38 2.20
C LYS A 99 -6.86 -0.17 1.61
N GLY A 100 -6.16 0.57 0.75
CA GLY A 100 -6.73 1.76 0.15
C GLY A 100 -7.91 1.43 -0.77
N LEU A 101 -7.88 0.33 -1.52
CA LEU A 101 -9.00 -0.09 -2.36
C LEU A 101 -10.23 -0.44 -1.51
N VAL A 102 -10.05 -1.19 -0.42
CA VAL A 102 -11.14 -1.50 0.52
C VAL A 102 -11.73 -0.22 1.12
N GLU A 103 -10.88 0.72 1.55
CA GLU A 103 -11.31 1.98 2.16
C GLU A 103 -11.99 2.91 1.15
N PHE A 104 -11.52 2.93 -0.10
CA PHE A 104 -12.08 3.77 -1.16
C PHE A 104 -13.49 3.31 -1.58
N PHE A 105 -13.64 2.01 -1.85
CA PHE A 105 -14.91 1.43 -2.29
C PHE A 105 -15.86 1.10 -1.13
N LYS A 106 -15.36 1.01 0.11
CA LYS A 106 -16.13 0.60 1.30
C LYS A 106 -16.90 -0.71 1.09
N ASP A 107 -16.28 -1.65 0.40
CA ASP A 107 -16.90 -2.91 0.00
C ASP A 107 -16.33 -4.08 0.82
N ASP A 108 -17.20 -4.71 1.61
CA ASP A 108 -16.85 -5.83 2.46
C ASP A 108 -16.59 -7.12 1.68
N ASP A 109 -17.14 -7.27 0.47
CA ASP A 109 -16.89 -8.45 -0.35
C ASP A 109 -15.46 -8.43 -0.92
N LEU A 110 -14.97 -7.25 -1.29
CA LEU A 110 -13.56 -7.08 -1.70
C LEU A 110 -12.61 -7.40 -0.55
N LYS A 111 -12.96 -6.97 0.67
CA LYS A 111 -12.20 -7.27 1.88
C LYS A 111 -12.15 -8.78 2.16
N LYS A 112 -13.28 -9.48 2.06
CA LYS A 112 -13.34 -10.94 2.22
C LYS A 112 -12.48 -11.66 1.17
N LYS A 113 -12.59 -11.28 -0.11
CA LYS A 113 -11.76 -11.83 -1.19
C LYS A 113 -10.26 -11.66 -0.92
N PHE A 114 -9.84 -10.50 -0.45
CA PHE A 114 -8.43 -10.29 -0.07
C PHE A 114 -7.99 -11.14 1.12
N LEU A 115 -8.83 -11.31 2.13
CA LEU A 115 -8.52 -12.16 3.29
C LEU A 115 -8.45 -13.65 2.93
N GLU A 116 -9.34 -14.11 2.04
CA GLU A 116 -9.39 -15.49 1.56
C GLU A 116 -8.14 -15.85 0.74
N TYR A 117 -7.69 -14.92 -0.12
CA TYR A 117 -6.47 -15.12 -0.90
C TYR A 117 -5.20 -15.09 -0.03
N ASP A 118 -4.98 -13.98 0.69
CA ASP A 118 -3.81 -13.83 1.57
C ASP A 118 -4.10 -12.80 2.66
N ARG A 119 -4.12 -13.25 3.92
CA ARG A 119 -4.29 -12.39 5.10
C ARG A 119 -3.30 -11.22 5.13
N SER A 120 -2.10 -11.40 4.58
CA SER A 120 -1.05 -10.38 4.58
C SER A 120 -1.22 -9.28 3.52
N LEU A 121 -2.25 -9.36 2.67
CA LEU A 121 -2.72 -8.23 1.86
C LEU A 121 -3.27 -7.12 2.74
N LEU A 122 -4.02 -7.44 3.79
CA LEU A 122 -4.65 -6.43 4.65
C LEU A 122 -3.91 -6.25 5.97
N ILE A 123 -3.31 -7.30 6.52
CA ILE A 123 -2.66 -7.25 7.83
C ILE A 123 -1.14 -7.23 7.65
N PRO A 124 -0.43 -6.19 8.15
CA PRO A 124 1.02 -6.12 8.00
C PRO A 124 1.72 -7.17 8.88
N ASP A 125 2.86 -7.68 8.42
CA ASP A 125 3.69 -8.60 9.20
C ASP A 125 4.49 -7.86 10.29
N ALA A 126 4.25 -8.27 11.53
CA ALA A 126 4.86 -7.73 12.73
C ALA A 126 6.35 -8.08 12.89
N ARG A 127 6.87 -9.12 12.21
CA ARG A 127 8.24 -9.61 12.40
C ARG A 127 9.30 -8.54 12.13
N ARG A 128 10.32 -8.49 12.99
CA ARG A 128 11.51 -7.61 12.88
C ARG A 128 12.78 -8.39 13.18
N LYS A 129 13.92 -7.85 12.74
CA LYS A 129 15.22 -8.47 12.96
C LYS A 129 15.54 -8.41 14.46
N GLU A 130 15.79 -9.56 15.07
CA GLU A 130 16.28 -9.63 16.44
C GLU A 130 17.68 -8.98 16.54
N PRO A 131 17.98 -8.22 17.59
CA PRO A 131 19.30 -7.63 17.80
C PRO A 131 20.36 -8.72 18.06
N LYS A 132 21.63 -8.39 17.79
CA LYS A 132 22.76 -9.28 18.07
C LYS A 132 22.98 -9.39 19.58
N LYS A 133 23.16 -10.60 20.09
CA LYS A 133 23.56 -10.87 21.49
C LYS A 133 25.09 -11.00 21.60
N PRO A 134 25.71 -10.67 22.76
CA PRO A 134 27.14 -10.84 22.95
C PRO A 134 27.56 -12.32 22.85
N LEU A 135 28.87 -12.58 22.68
CA LEU A 135 29.46 -13.92 22.61
C LEU A 135 29.00 -14.79 21.42
N GLY A 136 28.36 -14.19 20.42
CA GLY A 136 27.85 -14.85 19.23
C GLY A 136 28.08 -14.05 17.95
N ARG A 137 27.97 -14.72 16.80
CA ARG A 137 28.01 -14.04 15.48
C ARG A 137 26.66 -13.39 15.13
N GLY A 138 25.55 -13.85 15.72
CA GLY A 138 24.20 -13.36 15.43
C GLY A 138 23.31 -13.27 16.67
N ALA A 139 22.00 -13.13 16.44
CA ALA A 139 21.01 -13.03 17.51
C ALA A 139 20.98 -14.28 18.43
N ARG A 140 21.20 -15.48 17.85
CA ARG A 140 21.12 -16.76 18.58
C ARG A 140 22.36 -17.63 18.48
N LYS A 141 23.10 -17.58 17.36
CA LYS A 141 24.30 -18.39 17.12
C LYS A 141 25.45 -17.98 18.04
N LYS A 142 25.85 -18.87 18.95
CA LYS A 142 27.00 -18.73 19.86
C LYS A 142 28.31 -19.15 19.16
N ARG A 143 29.46 -18.76 19.74
CA ARG A 143 30.77 -19.28 19.34
C ARG A 143 30.88 -20.78 19.66
N GLN A 144 31.68 -21.50 18.90
CA GLN A 144 31.99 -22.91 19.17
C GLN A 144 32.73 -23.03 20.51
N THR A 145 32.33 -23.99 21.33
CA THR A 145 32.99 -24.33 22.60
C THR A 145 33.96 -25.49 22.38
N SER A 146 35.10 -25.47 23.08
CA SER A 146 36.07 -26.57 23.12
C SER A 146 36.24 -27.02 24.56
N TYR A 147 36.12 -28.33 24.80
CA TYR A 147 36.36 -28.96 26.10
C TYR A 147 37.68 -29.74 26.05
N ARG A 148 38.30 -29.95 27.21
CA ARG A 148 39.52 -30.75 27.39
C ARG A 148 39.19 -32.08 28.03
#